data_AF-A0A8C5JR96-F1
#
_entry.id   AF-A0A8C5JR96-F1
#
_cell.length_a   1.000
_cell.length_b   1.000
_cell.length_c   1.000
_cell.angle_alpha   90.00
_cell.angle_beta   90.00
_cell.angle_gamma   90.00
#
_symmetry.space_group_name_H-M   'P 1'
#
loop_
_entity.id
_entity.type
_entity.pdbx_description
1 polymer ?
#
loop_
_entity_poly.entity_id
_entity_poly.type
_entity_poly.pdbx_seq_one_letter_code
_entity_poly.pdbx_strand_id
1 'polypeptide(L)'
;LTLFVCVIGDKLCSVNISLNFLLIAVSDEELKKRIAEELALERARRDSEAQKRRLARQLEEKDRELKKHDAYYKEQLARLEERSAQFYKVTTEQYQKAADEVSARFKRYESHPICGELQDKILQCYREHAQETLSCSALASQYLNCVNHAKQVSWACSH
;
A
#
# COMPACT_ATOMS: atom_id res chain seq x y z
N LEU A 1 27.89 -37.93 -76.70
CA LEU A 1 29.04 -38.58 -76.04
C LEU A 1 30.08 -37.50 -75.77
N THR A 2 30.22 -37.08 -74.51
CA THR A 2 31.29 -36.15 -74.11
C THR A 2 32.52 -37.01 -73.78
N LEU A 3 33.54 -36.98 -74.64
CA LEU A 3 34.84 -37.61 -74.34
C LEU A 3 35.62 -36.71 -73.39
N PHE A 4 35.80 -37.17 -72.15
CA PHE A 4 36.81 -36.59 -71.27
C PHE A 4 38.10 -37.38 -71.45
N VAL A 5 39.16 -36.70 -71.89
CA VAL A 5 40.49 -37.28 -72.01
C VAL A 5 41.21 -37.05 -70.68
N CYS A 6 41.45 -38.13 -69.93
CA CYS A 6 42.30 -38.08 -68.74
C CYS A 6 43.70 -38.56 -69.12
N VAL A 7 44.72 -37.77 -68.83
CA VAL A 7 46.12 -38.12 -69.08
C VAL A 7 46.67 -38.76 -67.81
N ILE A 8 46.92 -40.08 -67.84
CA ILE A 8 47.63 -40.80 -66.77
C ILE A 8 48.91 -41.36 -67.39
N GLY A 9 50.01 -40.61 -67.26
CA GLY A 9 51.27 -40.87 -67.96
C GLY A 9 51.18 -40.60 -69.48
N ASP A 10 52.02 -41.27 -70.29
CA ASP A 10 52.12 -41.08 -71.75
C ASP A 10 51.00 -41.75 -72.58
N LYS A 11 49.90 -42.18 -71.93
CA LYS A 11 48.78 -42.87 -72.59
C LYS A 11 47.50 -42.02 -72.47
N LEU A 12 46.98 -41.58 -73.62
CA LEU A 12 45.61 -41.04 -73.71
C LEU A 12 44.62 -42.20 -73.56
N CYS A 13 43.88 -42.24 -72.45
CA CYS A 13 42.72 -43.11 -72.30
C CYS A 13 41.43 -42.30 -72.48
N SER A 14 40.62 -42.69 -73.47
CA SER A 14 39.27 -42.13 -73.68
C SER A 14 38.25 -42.93 -72.88
N VAL A 15 37.62 -42.31 -71.89
CA VAL A 15 36.46 -42.88 -71.18
C VAL A 15 35.19 -42.31 -71.79
N ASN A 16 34.27 -43.19 -72.18
CA ASN A 16 33.03 -42.80 -72.85
C ASN A 16 31.88 -42.78 -71.84
N ILE A 17 31.52 -41.58 -71.38
CA ILE A 17 30.41 -41.40 -70.43
C ILE A 17 29.13 -41.17 -71.23
N SER A 18 28.13 -42.04 -71.05
CA SER A 18 26.81 -41.88 -71.66
C SER A 18 26.12 -40.62 -71.11
N LEU A 19 25.44 -39.88 -71.98
CA LEU A 19 24.69 -38.68 -71.60
C LEU A 19 23.63 -38.99 -70.51
N ASN A 20 23.07 -40.20 -70.54
CA ASN A 20 22.16 -40.70 -69.51
C ASN A 20 22.82 -40.82 -68.13
N PHE A 21 24.11 -41.21 -68.07
CA PHE A 21 24.83 -41.34 -66.80
C PHE A 21 25.11 -39.97 -66.17
N LEU A 22 25.47 -38.97 -66.99
CA LEU A 22 25.65 -37.60 -66.52
C LEU A 22 24.33 -36.99 -66.03
N LEU A 23 23.22 -37.27 -66.71
CA LEU A 23 21.88 -36.80 -66.31
C LEU A 23 21.44 -37.40 -64.96
N ILE A 24 21.69 -38.70 -64.76
CA ILE A 24 21.40 -39.40 -63.49
C ILE A 24 22.24 -38.81 -62.35
N ALA A 25 23.54 -38.60 -62.57
CA ALA A 25 24.43 -38.01 -61.56
C ALA A 25 24.00 -36.58 -61.17
N VAL A 26 23.57 -35.76 -62.15
CA VAL A 26 23.05 -34.40 -61.89
C VAL A 26 21.73 -34.45 -61.11
N SER A 27 20.85 -35.42 -61.40
CA SER A 27 19.57 -35.57 -60.69
C SER A 27 19.72 -36.08 -59.25
N ASP A 28 20.69 -36.95 -58.98
CA ASP A 28 20.98 -37.49 -57.65
C ASP A 28 21.57 -36.43 -56.71
N GLU A 29 22.44 -35.57 -57.24
CA GLU A 29 23.02 -34.45 -56.47
C GLU A 29 21.97 -33.39 -56.09
N GLU A 30 21.03 -33.11 -57.00
CA GLU A 30 19.90 -32.21 -56.74
C GLU A 30 18.93 -32.79 -55.70
N LEU A 31 18.66 -34.10 -55.76
CA LEU A 31 17.83 -34.79 -54.77
C LEU A 31 18.50 -34.78 -53.38
N LYS A 32 19.81 -35.03 -53.31
CA LYS A 32 20.59 -34.94 -52.06
C LYS A 32 20.55 -33.56 -51.44
N LYS A 33 20.65 -32.49 -52.24
CA LYS A 33 20.54 -31.10 -51.76
C LYS A 33 19.17 -30.82 -51.12
N ARG A 34 18.08 -31.25 -51.78
CA ARG A 34 16.71 -31.07 -51.26
C ARG A 34 16.49 -31.80 -49.94
N ILE A 35 16.97 -33.04 -49.85
CA ILE A 35 16.90 -33.83 -48.61
C ILE A 35 17.71 -33.17 -47.49
N ALA A 36 18.90 -32.64 -47.80
CA ALA A 36 19.73 -31.94 -46.83
C ALA A 36 19.08 -30.64 -46.32
N GLU A 37 18.44 -29.88 -47.20
CA GLU A 37 17.70 -28.65 -46.85
C GLU A 37 16.48 -28.95 -45.98
N GLU A 38 15.67 -29.95 -46.35
CA GLU A 38 14.51 -30.36 -45.56
C GLU A 38 14.91 -30.84 -44.16
N LEU A 39 15.97 -31.65 -44.07
CA LEU A 39 16.50 -32.12 -42.80
C LEU A 39 17.06 -30.97 -41.94
N ALA A 40 17.66 -29.95 -42.56
CA ALA A 40 18.11 -28.75 -41.86
C ALA A 40 16.93 -27.95 -41.29
N LEU A 41 15.85 -27.79 -42.06
CA LEU A 41 14.62 -27.13 -41.62
C LEU A 41 13.93 -27.89 -40.48
N GLU A 42 13.83 -29.23 -40.57
CA GLU A 42 13.29 -30.05 -39.49
C GLU A 42 14.11 -29.91 -38.20
N ARG A 43 15.44 -29.94 -38.30
CA ARG A 43 16.33 -29.74 -37.15
C ARG A 43 16.11 -28.37 -36.52
N ALA A 44 16.07 -27.32 -37.34
CA ALA A 44 15.79 -25.96 -36.86
C ALA A 44 14.44 -25.84 -36.15
N ARG A 45 13.39 -26.52 -36.66
CA ARG A 45 12.07 -26.59 -36.00
C ARG A 45 12.15 -27.30 -34.66
N ARG A 46 12.80 -28.46 -34.60
CA ARG A 46 12.96 -29.24 -33.36
C ARG A 46 13.76 -28.45 -32.31
N ASP A 47 14.82 -27.76 -32.72
CA ASP A 47 15.62 -26.92 -31.83
C ASP A 47 14.81 -25.73 -31.31
N SER A 48 14.02 -25.08 -32.18
CA SER A 48 13.11 -24.00 -31.79
C SER A 48 12.06 -24.48 -30.79
N GLU A 49 11.44 -25.64 -31.02
CA GLU A 49 10.48 -26.23 -30.09
C GLU A 49 11.12 -26.63 -28.76
N ALA A 50 12.32 -27.21 -28.80
CA ALA A 50 13.07 -27.54 -27.59
C ALA A 50 13.42 -26.28 -26.78
N GLN A 51 13.82 -25.20 -27.45
CA GLN A 51 14.09 -23.91 -26.81
C GLN A 51 12.83 -23.32 -26.19
N LYS A 52 11.69 -23.32 -26.91
CA LYS A 52 10.39 -22.88 -26.38
C LYS A 52 9.99 -23.68 -25.14
N ARG A 53 10.15 -25.01 -25.16
CA ARG A 53 9.85 -25.88 -24.00
C ARG A 53 10.75 -25.57 -22.81
N ARG A 54 12.04 -25.31 -23.03
CA ARG A 54 12.97 -24.90 -21.97
C ARG A 54 12.56 -23.56 -21.35
N LEU A 55 12.26 -22.57 -22.18
CA LEU A 55 11.83 -21.26 -21.72
C LEU A 55 10.50 -21.34 -20.95
N ALA A 56 9.53 -22.13 -21.43
CA ALA A 56 8.25 -22.34 -20.74
C ALA A 56 8.45 -22.91 -19.33
N ARG A 57 9.36 -23.88 -19.15
CA ARG A 57 9.70 -24.43 -17.82
C ARG A 57 10.34 -23.39 -16.92
N GLN A 58 11.27 -22.59 -17.44
CA GLN A 58 11.91 -21.52 -16.68
C GLN A 58 10.90 -20.46 -16.23
N LEU A 59 9.97 -20.08 -17.10
CA LEU A 59 8.89 -19.16 -16.76
C LEU A 59 7.99 -19.72 -15.66
N GLU A 60 7.61 -21.00 -15.75
CA GLU A 60 6.78 -21.63 -14.73
C GLU A 60 7.50 -21.68 -13.36
N GLU A 61 8.80 -21.98 -13.35
CA GLU A 61 9.61 -21.97 -12.13
C GLU A 61 9.68 -20.55 -11.53
N LYS A 62 9.93 -19.53 -12.37
CA LYS A 62 9.95 -18.13 -11.94
C LYS A 62 8.60 -17.65 -11.42
N ASP A 63 7.50 -18.05 -12.06
CA ASP A 63 6.14 -17.75 -11.58
C ASP A 63 5.86 -18.40 -10.23
N ARG A 64 6.33 -19.63 -10.01
CA ARG A 64 6.20 -20.30 -8.71
C ARG A 64 7.01 -19.59 -7.62
N GLU A 65 8.24 -19.17 -7.92
CA GLU A 65 9.06 -18.38 -7.00
C GLU A 65 8.37 -17.04 -6.67
N LEU A 66 7.91 -16.31 -7.68
CA LEU A 66 7.21 -15.04 -7.51
C LEU A 66 5.96 -15.20 -6.63
N LYS A 67 5.16 -16.24 -6.85
CA LYS A 67 3.97 -16.52 -6.02
C LYS A 67 4.33 -16.80 -4.55
N LYS A 68 5.43 -17.51 -4.29
CA LYS A 68 5.91 -17.75 -2.91
C LYS A 68 6.30 -16.43 -2.24
N HIS A 69 7.04 -15.58 -2.95
CA HIS A 69 7.43 -14.27 -2.43
C HIS A 69 6.23 -13.36 -2.19
N ASP A 70 5.28 -13.31 -3.13
CA ASP A 70 4.05 -12.52 -3.00
C ASP A 70 3.22 -12.97 -1.79
N ALA A 71 3.02 -14.27 -1.61
CA ALA A 71 2.33 -14.81 -0.44
C ALA A 71 3.04 -14.43 0.87
N TYR A 72 4.37 -14.58 0.92
CA TYR A 72 5.17 -14.23 2.09
C TYR A 72 5.04 -12.74 2.44
N TYR A 73 5.21 -11.84 1.47
CA TYR A 73 5.14 -10.40 1.73
C TYR A 73 3.74 -9.94 2.08
N LYS A 74 2.69 -10.52 1.48
CA LYS A 74 1.30 -10.26 1.86
C LYS A 74 1.03 -10.66 3.31
N GLU A 75 1.53 -11.80 3.76
CA GLU A 75 1.39 -12.23 5.15
C GLU A 75 2.13 -11.30 6.11
N GLN A 76 3.35 -10.87 5.78
CA GLN A 76 4.09 -9.92 6.61
C GLN A 76 3.37 -8.56 6.69
N LEU A 77 2.82 -8.07 5.58
CA LEU A 77 2.03 -6.84 5.55
C LEU A 77 0.78 -6.95 6.41
N ALA A 78 0.00 -8.03 6.25
CA ALA A 78 -1.21 -8.25 7.05
C ALA A 78 -0.90 -8.30 8.55
N ARG A 79 0.18 -8.98 8.95
CA ARG A 79 0.62 -9.04 10.35
C ARG A 79 1.05 -7.67 10.89
N LEU A 80 1.71 -6.88 10.07
CA LEU A 80 2.13 -5.52 10.44
C LEU A 80 0.93 -4.60 10.59
N GLU A 81 -0.02 -4.65 9.66
CA GLU A 81 -1.28 -3.89 9.69
C GLU A 81 -2.13 -4.26 10.91
N GLU A 82 -2.25 -5.56 11.22
CA GLU A 82 -2.96 -6.02 12.41
C GLU A 82 -2.32 -5.49 13.70
N ARG A 83 -0.99 -5.63 13.84
CA ARG A 83 -0.27 -5.13 15.02
C ARG A 83 -0.40 -3.61 15.15
N SER A 84 -0.31 -2.90 14.03
CA SER A 84 -0.48 -1.45 13.97
C SER A 84 -1.90 -1.04 14.42
N ALA A 85 -2.93 -1.70 13.87
CA ALA A 85 -4.32 -1.45 14.24
C ALA A 85 -4.59 -1.73 15.73
N GLN A 86 -4.03 -2.80 16.28
CA GLN A 86 -4.10 -3.09 17.72
C GLN A 86 -3.45 -1.98 18.55
N PHE A 87 -2.27 -1.50 18.15
CA PHE A 87 -1.58 -0.41 18.83
C PHE A 87 -2.39 0.89 18.81
N TYR A 88 -2.95 1.28 17.67
CA TYR A 88 -3.80 2.48 17.54
C TYR A 88 -5.09 2.38 18.37
N LYS A 89 -5.73 1.20 18.44
CA LYS A 89 -6.92 1.00 19.28
C LYS A 89 -6.58 1.16 20.76
N VAL A 90 -5.58 0.43 21.25
CA VAL A 90 -5.18 0.48 22.66
C VAL A 90 -4.73 1.88 23.06
N THR A 91 -3.97 2.58 22.23
CA THR A 91 -3.54 3.96 22.52
C THR A 91 -4.71 4.94 22.58
N THR A 92 -5.65 4.86 21.65
CA THR A 92 -6.81 5.77 21.64
C THR A 92 -7.74 5.49 22.82
N GLU A 93 -8.05 4.22 23.09
CA GLU A 93 -8.92 3.81 24.20
C GLU A 93 -8.32 4.17 25.57
N GLN A 94 -7.02 3.88 25.77
CA GLN A 94 -6.34 4.23 27.03
C GLN A 94 -6.22 5.74 27.21
N TYR A 95 -5.94 6.48 26.13
CA TYR A 95 -5.91 7.93 26.18
C TYR A 95 -7.27 8.51 26.53
N GLN A 96 -8.32 8.06 25.87
CA GLN A 96 -9.69 8.54 26.12
C GLN A 96 -10.10 8.22 27.56
N LYS A 97 -9.83 7.00 28.03
CA LYS A 97 -10.11 6.62 29.42
C LYS A 97 -9.34 7.49 30.42
N ALA A 98 -8.05 7.73 30.18
CA ALA A 98 -7.24 8.59 31.05
C ALA A 98 -7.77 10.04 31.03
N ALA A 99 -8.17 10.56 29.87
CA ALA A 99 -8.77 11.87 29.73
C ALA A 99 -10.11 11.96 30.47
N ASP A 100 -10.96 10.94 30.38
CA ASP A 100 -12.24 10.86 31.08
C ASP A 100 -12.05 10.74 32.60
N GLU A 101 -11.08 9.96 33.07
CA GLU A 101 -10.73 9.84 34.50
C GLU A 101 -10.23 11.17 35.07
N VAL A 102 -9.36 11.87 34.32
CA VAL A 102 -8.91 13.21 34.68
C VAL A 102 -10.09 14.18 34.66
N SER A 103 -10.91 14.18 33.61
CA SER A 103 -12.10 15.03 33.51
C SER A 103 -13.09 14.79 34.65
N ALA A 104 -13.31 13.54 35.04
CA ALA A 104 -14.19 13.20 36.16
C ALA A 104 -13.66 13.69 37.51
N ARG A 105 -12.34 13.60 37.74
CA ARG A 105 -11.69 14.12 38.95
C ARG A 105 -11.61 15.64 38.98
N PHE A 106 -11.49 16.26 37.82
CA PHE A 106 -11.29 17.70 37.63
C PHE A 106 -12.50 18.37 36.97
N LYS A 107 -13.72 17.85 37.15
CA LYS A 107 -14.94 18.63 36.90
C LYS A 107 -14.82 19.86 37.78
N ARG A 108 -14.36 20.96 37.19
CA ARG A 108 -14.28 22.24 37.85
C ARG A 108 -15.68 22.47 38.34
N TYR A 109 -15.81 22.51 39.67
CA TYR A 109 -17.00 22.91 40.39
C TYR A 109 -17.74 23.92 39.52
N GLU A 110 -19.01 23.68 39.17
CA GLU A 110 -19.82 24.76 38.64
C GLU A 110 -19.73 25.86 39.70
N SER A 111 -18.95 26.89 39.40
CA SER A 111 -18.68 27.96 40.33
C SER A 111 -19.97 28.76 40.39
N HIS A 112 -20.88 28.31 41.24
CA HIS A 112 -22.11 29.01 41.49
C HIS A 112 -21.72 30.36 42.08
N PRO A 113 -21.99 31.47 41.39
CA PRO A 113 -21.56 32.78 41.85
C PRO A 113 -22.20 33.04 43.22
N ILE A 114 -21.36 33.20 44.25
CA ILE A 114 -21.84 33.47 45.61
C ILE A 114 -22.60 34.80 45.56
N CYS A 115 -23.83 34.81 46.09
CA CYS A 115 -24.76 35.94 46.01
C CYS A 115 -25.32 36.25 44.61
N GLY A 116 -25.16 35.37 43.61
CA GLY A 116 -25.61 35.62 42.23
C GLY A 116 -27.09 35.97 42.12
N GLU A 117 -27.97 35.23 42.79
CA GLU A 117 -29.41 35.53 42.78
C GLU A 117 -29.76 36.88 43.41
N LEU A 118 -29.03 37.31 44.45
CA LEU A 118 -29.21 38.62 45.08
C LEU A 118 -28.67 39.74 44.18
N GLN A 119 -27.58 39.46 43.44
CA GLN A 119 -26.99 40.36 42.46
C GLN A 119 -27.96 40.64 41.30
N ASP A 120 -28.67 39.61 40.82
CA ASP A 120 -29.67 39.80 39.76
C ASP A 120 -30.85 40.65 40.24
N LYS A 121 -31.37 40.36 41.43
CA LYS A 121 -32.50 41.10 42.02
C LYS A 121 -32.16 42.57 42.26
N ILE A 122 -30.98 42.88 42.80
CA ILE A 122 -30.58 44.28 43.08
C ILE A 122 -30.38 45.06 41.78
N LEU A 123 -29.78 44.44 40.76
CA LEU A 123 -29.61 45.06 39.45
C LEU A 123 -30.97 45.30 38.78
N GLN A 124 -31.91 44.37 38.92
CA GLN A 124 -33.27 44.55 38.42
C GLN A 124 -33.98 45.71 39.12
N CYS A 125 -33.92 45.79 40.46
CA CYS A 125 -34.55 46.86 41.21
C CYS A 125 -34.02 48.25 40.80
N TYR A 126 -32.71 48.42 40.64
CA TYR A 126 -32.16 49.70 40.20
C TYR A 126 -32.51 50.08 38.76
N ARG A 127 -32.77 49.11 37.88
CA ARG A 127 -33.27 49.38 36.52
C ARG A 127 -34.71 49.88 36.55
N GLU A 128 -35.54 49.29 37.41
CA GLU A 128 -36.96 49.62 37.55
C GLU A 128 -37.18 50.92 38.34
N HIS A 129 -36.30 51.25 39.29
CA HIS A 129 -36.41 52.40 40.19
C HIS A 129 -35.22 53.37 40.07
N ALA A 130 -34.81 53.72 38.85
CA ALA A 130 -33.62 54.54 38.59
C ALA A 130 -33.65 55.94 39.24
N GLN A 131 -34.84 56.54 39.40
CA GLN A 131 -35.03 57.85 40.04
C GLN A 131 -35.34 57.74 41.55
N GLU A 132 -35.63 56.53 42.05
CA GLU A 132 -36.04 56.26 43.42
C GLU A 132 -35.18 55.15 44.03
N THR A 133 -33.87 55.27 43.87
CA THR A 133 -32.88 54.23 44.21
C THR A 133 -32.91 53.81 45.68
N LEU A 134 -33.40 54.66 46.58
CA LEU A 134 -33.58 54.36 48.00
C LEU A 134 -34.64 53.27 48.27
N SER A 135 -35.58 53.04 47.35
CA SER A 135 -36.54 51.92 47.44
C SER A 135 -35.84 50.54 47.41
N CYS A 136 -34.69 50.45 46.73
CA CYS A 136 -33.88 49.24 46.65
C CYS A 136 -32.92 49.05 47.84
N SER A 137 -32.93 49.94 48.83
CA SER A 137 -32.00 49.94 49.97
C SER A 137 -32.01 48.63 50.77
N ALA A 138 -33.19 48.06 51.02
CA ALA A 138 -33.33 46.79 51.73
C ALA A 138 -32.64 45.64 50.99
N LEU A 139 -32.76 45.61 49.66
CA LEU A 139 -32.14 44.61 48.80
C LEU A 139 -30.62 44.81 48.69
N ALA A 140 -30.17 46.07 48.66
CA ALA A 140 -28.76 46.43 48.72
C ALA A 140 -28.10 45.99 50.04
N SER A 141 -28.77 46.16 51.17
CA SER A 141 -28.29 45.68 52.46
C SER A 141 -28.17 44.15 52.51
N GLN A 142 -29.13 43.43 51.94
CA GLN A 142 -29.09 41.96 51.87
C GLN A 142 -27.93 41.46 51.00
N TYR A 143 -27.74 42.05 49.82
CA TYR A 143 -26.60 41.73 48.96
C TYR A 143 -25.26 41.99 49.65
N LEU A 144 -25.11 43.14 50.30
CA LEU A 144 -23.89 43.50 51.02
C LEU A 144 -23.60 42.54 52.18
N ASN A 145 -24.62 42.12 52.93
CA ASN A 145 -24.47 41.13 54.00
C ASN A 145 -24.00 39.78 53.46
N CYS A 146 -24.56 39.32 52.34
CA CYS A 146 -24.13 38.10 51.67
C CYS A 146 -22.65 38.18 51.23
N VAL A 147 -22.25 39.29 50.60
CA VAL A 147 -20.86 39.51 50.16
C VAL A 147 -19.89 39.55 51.35
N ASN A 148 -20.26 40.22 52.43
CA ASN A 148 -19.42 40.31 53.63
C ASN A 148 -19.26 38.96 54.32
N HIS A 149 -20.33 38.17 54.39
CA HIS A 149 -20.26 36.82 54.93
C HIS A 149 -19.37 35.92 54.07
N ALA A 150 -19.53 35.96 52.75
CA ALA A 150 -18.69 35.21 51.81
C ALA A 150 -17.20 35.57 51.93
N LYS A 151 -16.89 36.87 52.10
CA LYS A 151 -15.51 37.34 52.35
C LYS A 151 -14.94 36.79 53.66
N GLN A 152 -15.71 36.80 54.74
CA GLN A 152 -15.25 36.26 56.04
C GLN A 152 -14.98 34.75 55.98
N VAL A 153 -15.86 33.99 55.32
CA VAL A 153 -15.67 32.54 55.12
C VAL A 153 -14.46 32.25 54.24
N SER A 154 -14.19 33.09 53.22
CA SER A 154 -12.99 32.95 52.36
C SER A 154 -11.67 33.22 53.09
N TRP A 155 -11.67 34.10 54.10
CA TRP A 155 -10.51 34.36 54.95
C TRP A 155 -10.24 33.22 55.95
N ALA A 156 -11.26 32.45 56.33
CA ALA A 156 -11.12 31.32 57.26
C ALA A 156 -10.43 30.08 56.65
N CYS A 157 -10.39 29.94 55.32
CA CYS A 157 -9.69 28.85 54.63
C CYS A 157 -8.26 29.20 54.17
N SER A 158 -7.78 30.43 54.46
CA SER A 158 -6.43 30.89 54.11
C SER A 158 -5.42 30.74 55.26
N HIS A 159 -5.79 30.07 56.36
CA HIS A 159 -5.00 29.89 57.57
C HIS A 159 -5.05 28.44 58.06
#